data_AF-A0A971I7U1-F1
#
_entry.id   AF-A0A971I7U1-F1
#
_cell.length_a   1.000
_cell.length_b   1.000
_cell.length_c   1.000
_cell.angle_alpha   90.00
_cell.angle_beta   90.00
_cell.angle_gamma   90.00
#
_symmetry.space_group_name_H-M   'P 1'
#
loop_
_entity.id
_entity.type
_entity.pdbx_description
1 polymer ?
#
loop_
_entity_poly.entity_id
_entity_poly.type
_entity_poly.pdbx_seq_one_letter_code
_entity_poly.pdbx_strand_id
1 'polypeptide(L)'
;MEGILRLGFFTMAEKVTAALKGPFPFIVTGAVIVAIWIYFLFLIPRKTRRYGSFAEYLNDVLNFKVMLMGVVAKILYIAFVIVVFIVGIVAMITANFFVGLVGMLILQLILRLFFELIMVLFSIQENLVIFNDRIDNHLDDDDKD
;
A
#
# COMPACT_ATOMS: atom_id res chain seq x y z
N MET A 1 -20.72 26.01 -15.63
CA MET A 1 -20.83 25.71 -14.17
C MET A 1 -19.64 24.89 -13.63
N GLU A 2 -18.52 24.78 -14.34
CA GLU A 2 -17.36 23.96 -13.88
C GLU A 2 -16.33 24.75 -13.04
N GLY A 3 -16.26 26.08 -13.22
CA GLY A 3 -15.29 26.94 -12.52
C GLY A 3 -15.56 27.11 -11.02
N ILE A 4 -16.82 27.14 -10.61
CA ILE A 4 -17.25 27.28 -9.19
C ILE A 4 -17.04 26.00 -8.37
N LEU A 5 -17.25 24.83 -8.98
CA LEU A 5 -16.96 23.54 -8.36
C LEU A 5 -15.45 23.34 -8.17
N ARG A 6 -14.63 23.72 -9.16
CA ARG A 6 -13.16 23.69 -9.03
C ARG A 6 -12.66 24.64 -7.96
N LEU A 7 -13.11 25.90 -7.93
CA LEU A 7 -12.70 26.85 -6.89
C LEU A 7 -13.13 26.39 -5.48
N GLY A 8 -14.34 25.86 -5.34
CA GLY A 8 -14.83 25.34 -4.07
C GLY A 8 -14.05 24.11 -3.58
N PHE A 9 -13.68 23.20 -4.47
CA PHE A 9 -12.94 22.00 -4.09
C PHE A 9 -11.48 22.30 -3.70
N PHE A 10 -10.80 23.19 -4.44
CA PHE A 10 -9.42 23.57 -4.13
C PHE A 10 -9.30 24.36 -2.82
N THR A 11 -10.20 25.31 -2.57
CA THR A 11 -10.21 26.06 -1.30
C THR A 11 -10.52 25.17 -0.09
N MET A 12 -11.36 24.15 -0.27
CA MET A 12 -11.62 23.14 0.77
C MET A 12 -10.44 22.20 0.98
N ALA A 13 -9.78 21.78 -0.11
CA ALA A 13 -8.56 20.98 -0.04
C ALA A 13 -7.43 21.75 0.67
N GLU A 14 -7.30 23.06 0.45
CA GLU A 14 -6.36 23.90 1.19
C GLU A 14 -6.70 23.95 2.69
N LYS A 15 -7.97 24.08 3.07
CA LYS A 15 -8.39 24.04 4.48
C LYS A 15 -8.05 22.72 5.15
N VAL A 16 -8.33 21.59 4.48
CA VAL A 16 -8.00 20.25 4.99
C VAL A 16 -6.50 20.07 5.10
N THR A 17 -5.75 20.50 4.08
CA THR A 17 -4.28 20.43 4.08
C THR A 17 -3.68 21.32 5.15
N ALA A 18 -4.24 22.51 5.39
CA ALA A 18 -3.80 23.43 6.45
C ALA A 18 -4.09 22.86 7.85
N ALA A 19 -5.26 22.26 8.07
CA ALA A 19 -5.61 21.59 9.32
C ALA A 19 -4.73 20.36 9.58
N LEU A 20 -4.31 19.67 8.52
CA LEU A 20 -3.43 18.52 8.61
C LEU A 20 -1.95 18.90 8.68
N LYS A 21 -1.52 20.08 8.22
CA LYS A 21 -0.10 20.45 8.06
C LYS A 21 0.75 20.21 9.32
N GLY A 22 0.18 20.46 10.50
CA GLY A 22 0.79 20.14 11.79
C GLY A 22 0.77 18.64 12.14
N PRO A 23 -0.40 18.01 12.25
CA PRO A 23 -0.50 16.61 12.69
C PRO A 23 -0.13 15.56 11.62
N PHE A 24 -0.04 15.92 10.35
CA PHE A 24 0.19 15.01 9.22
C PHE A 24 1.39 14.04 9.41
N PRO A 25 2.61 14.49 9.78
CA PRO A 25 3.72 13.57 10.00
C PRO A 25 3.44 12.54 11.12
N PHE A 26 2.67 12.91 12.15
CA PHE A 26 2.29 11.99 13.22
C PHE A 26 1.23 10.99 12.74
N ILE A 27 0.28 11.42 11.91
CA ILE A 27 -0.74 10.55 11.30
C ILE A 27 -0.07 9.52 10.40
N VAL A 28 0.86 9.95 9.54
CA VAL A 28 1.58 9.05 8.64
C VAL A 28 2.43 8.06 9.43
N THR A 29 3.22 8.55 10.39
CA THR A 29 4.07 7.69 11.22
C THR A 29 3.23 6.69 12.02
N GLY A 30 2.14 7.14 12.64
CA GLY A 30 1.22 6.29 13.37
C GLY A 30 0.55 5.23 12.48
N ALA A 31 0.12 5.62 11.28
CA ALA A 31 -0.47 4.68 10.32
C ALA A 31 0.53 3.61 9.86
N VAL A 32 1.80 3.96 9.66
CA VAL A 32 2.86 3.00 9.33
C VAL A 32 3.09 2.03 10.49
N ILE A 33 3.17 2.52 11.73
CA ILE A 33 3.32 1.66 12.92
C ILE A 33 2.14 0.69 13.03
N VAL A 34 0.91 1.18 12.89
CA VAL A 34 -0.31 0.34 12.93
C VAL A 34 -0.34 -0.67 11.79
N ALA A 35 0.05 -0.28 10.58
CA ALA A 35 0.11 -1.19 9.44
C ALA A 35 1.15 -2.30 9.65
N ILE A 36 2.32 -1.98 10.22
CA ILE A 36 3.34 -2.96 10.60
C ILE A 36 2.79 -3.90 11.68
N TRP A 37 2.10 -3.38 12.70
CA TRP A 37 1.47 -4.19 13.74
C TRP A 37 0.39 -5.13 13.19
N ILE A 38 -0.50 -4.63 12.34
CA ILE A 38 -1.54 -5.44 11.67
C ILE A 38 -0.88 -6.52 10.82
N TYR A 39 0.19 -6.20 10.10
CA TYR A 39 0.93 -7.17 9.30
C TYR A 39 1.57 -8.26 10.17
N PHE A 40 2.27 -7.89 11.26
CA PHE A 40 2.88 -8.86 12.17
C PHE A 40 1.84 -9.74 12.87
N LEU A 41 0.69 -9.17 13.25
CA LEU A 41 -0.38 -9.90 13.94
C LEU A 41 -1.17 -10.84 13.00
N PHE A 42 -1.41 -10.42 11.76
CA PHE A 42 -2.37 -11.07 10.87
C PHE A 42 -1.73 -11.80 9.67
N LEU A 43 -0.51 -11.42 9.26
CA LEU A 43 0.13 -11.92 8.03
C LEU A 43 1.42 -12.71 8.25
N ILE A 44 1.91 -12.88 9.48
CA ILE A 44 2.95 -13.87 9.77
C ILE A 44 2.28 -15.26 9.81
N PRO A 45 2.47 -16.14 8.79
CA PRO A 45 2.30 -17.55 9.03
C PRO A 45 3.31 -17.92 10.13
N ARG A 46 2.86 -18.67 11.15
CA ARG A 46 3.72 -19.30 12.17
C ARG A 46 4.75 -20.23 11.50
N LYS A 47 5.77 -19.68 10.85
CA LYS A 47 6.93 -20.46 10.39
C LYS A 47 8.15 -20.03 11.17
N THR A 48 8.64 -21.02 11.89
CA THR A 48 9.70 -21.01 12.87
C THR A 48 11.06 -20.79 12.20
N ARG A 49 11.49 -19.56 11.96
CA ARG A 49 12.94 -19.29 11.81
C ARG A 49 13.34 -17.98 12.47
N ARG A 50 14.33 -18.13 13.34
CA ARG A 50 14.90 -17.16 14.26
C ARG A 50 15.87 -16.25 13.50
N TYR A 51 15.42 -15.05 13.12
CA TYR A 51 16.29 -14.00 12.61
C TYR A 51 16.72 -13.09 13.77
N GLY A 52 18.03 -12.86 13.90
CA GLY A 52 18.67 -12.26 15.09
C GLY A 52 18.60 -10.74 15.19
N SER A 53 18.21 -10.01 14.12
CA SER A 53 18.01 -8.56 14.18
C SER A 53 17.07 -8.08 13.08
N PHE A 54 16.14 -7.18 13.44
CA PHE A 54 15.14 -6.61 12.54
C PHE A 54 15.75 -5.87 11.34
N ALA A 55 16.94 -5.28 11.50
CA ALA A 55 17.62 -4.53 10.43
C ALA A 55 18.21 -5.45 9.34
N GLU A 56 18.69 -6.62 9.72
CA GLU A 56 19.21 -7.63 8.78
C GLU A 56 18.05 -8.29 8.02
N TYR A 57 16.93 -8.54 8.70
CA TYR A 57 15.69 -8.97 8.05
C TYR A 57 15.16 -7.90 7.09
N LEU A 58 15.21 -6.61 7.44
CA LEU A 58 14.72 -5.53 6.59
C LEU A 58 15.59 -5.33 5.34
N ASN A 59 16.91 -5.49 5.45
CA ASN A 59 17.84 -5.39 4.34
C ASN A 59 17.74 -6.61 3.41
N ASP A 60 17.64 -7.82 3.97
CA ASP A 60 17.40 -9.06 3.21
C ASP A 60 15.99 -9.04 2.57
N VAL A 61 15.00 -8.43 3.23
CA VAL A 61 13.65 -8.22 2.69
C VAL A 61 13.62 -7.17 1.57
N LEU A 62 14.43 -6.11 1.65
CA LEU A 62 14.53 -5.10 0.60
C LEU A 62 15.27 -5.61 -0.65
N ASN A 63 16.06 -6.67 -0.53
CA ASN A 63 17.01 -7.08 -1.58
C ASN A 63 16.62 -8.37 -2.34
N PHE A 64 15.46 -8.98 -2.09
CA PHE A 64 15.07 -10.25 -2.76
C PHE A 64 13.93 -10.14 -3.80
N LYS A 65 14.33 -9.49 -4.91
CA LYS A 65 14.01 -9.62 -6.35
C LYS A 65 12.66 -10.12 -6.90
N VAL A 66 11.83 -10.96 -6.26
CA VAL A 66 10.58 -11.43 -6.93
C VAL A 66 9.40 -11.72 -5.98
N MET A 67 9.63 -12.28 -4.78
CA MET A 67 8.54 -12.77 -3.91
C MET A 67 8.07 -11.74 -2.85
N LEU A 68 8.93 -10.80 -2.46
CA LEU A 68 8.64 -9.83 -1.39
C LEU A 68 7.95 -8.55 -1.86
N MET A 69 7.99 -8.26 -3.16
CA MET A 69 7.40 -7.04 -3.70
C MET A 69 5.87 -7.02 -3.54
N GLY A 70 5.21 -8.17 -3.68
CA GLY A 70 3.76 -8.30 -3.45
C GLY A 70 3.35 -8.14 -1.98
N VAL A 71 4.18 -8.63 -1.05
CA VAL A 71 3.91 -8.56 0.40
C VAL A 71 4.07 -7.13 0.92
N VAL A 72 5.15 -6.46 0.54
CA VAL A 72 5.40 -5.05 0.91
C VAL A 72 4.32 -4.14 0.32
N ALA A 73 3.92 -4.34 -0.93
CA ALA A 73 2.84 -3.59 -1.56
C ALA A 73 1.51 -3.73 -0.80
N LYS A 74 1.24 -4.91 -0.23
CA LYS A 74 0.04 -5.17 0.57
C LYS A 74 0.06 -4.45 1.92
N ILE A 75 1.20 -4.41 2.61
CA ILE A 75 1.38 -3.61 3.84
C ILE A 75 1.18 -2.14 3.54
N LEU A 76 1.81 -1.67 2.47
CA LEU A 76 1.74 -0.28 2.05
C LEU A 76 0.30 0.11 1.71
N TYR A 77 -0.44 -0.74 1.01
CA TYR A 77 -1.87 -0.55 0.75
C TYR A 77 -2.67 -0.34 2.04
N ILE A 78 -2.52 -1.23 3.03
CA ILE A 78 -3.23 -1.13 4.32
C ILE A 78 -2.87 0.19 5.03
N ALA A 79 -1.59 0.58 5.04
CA ALA A 79 -1.15 1.84 5.62
C ALA A 79 -1.83 3.04 4.93
N PHE A 80 -1.83 3.09 3.60
CA PHE A 80 -2.45 4.16 2.84
C PHE A 80 -3.96 4.22 3.06
N VAL A 81 -4.65 3.07 3.16
CA VAL A 81 -6.08 3.03 3.47
C VAL A 81 -6.38 3.68 4.82
N ILE A 82 -5.59 3.40 5.85
CA ILE A 82 -5.76 3.99 7.18
C ILE A 82 -5.51 5.51 7.12
N VAL A 83 -4.48 5.96 6.41
CA VAL A 83 -4.20 7.39 6.23
C VAL A 83 -5.37 8.08 5.51
N VAL A 84 -5.82 7.55 4.38
CA VAL A 84 -6.94 8.10 3.61
C VAL A 84 -8.22 8.13 4.44
N PHE A 85 -8.44 7.11 5.28
CA PHE A 85 -9.58 7.06 6.18
C PHE A 85 -9.54 8.20 7.22
N ILE A 86 -8.40 8.40 7.89
CA ILE A 86 -8.22 9.48 8.88
C ILE A 86 -8.34 10.86 8.21
N VAL A 87 -7.71 11.04 7.04
CA VAL A 87 -7.79 12.27 6.25
C VAL A 87 -9.25 12.55 5.83
N GLY A 88 -10.00 11.52 5.44
CA GLY A 88 -11.42 11.62 5.11
C GLY A 88 -12.27 12.12 6.29
N ILE A 89 -12.01 11.61 7.49
CA ILE A 89 -12.67 12.09 8.72
C ILE A 89 -12.34 13.56 8.99
N VAL A 90 -11.06 13.95 8.89
CA VAL A 90 -10.66 15.35 9.09
C VAL A 90 -11.29 16.26 8.03
N ALA A 91 -11.42 15.78 6.79
CA ALA A 91 -12.09 16.50 5.71
C ALA A 91 -13.59 16.71 5.98
N MET A 92 -14.28 15.72 6.56
CA MET A 92 -15.68 15.85 6.96
C MET A 92 -15.89 16.91 8.04
N ILE A 93 -14.93 17.09 8.96
CA ILE A 93 -15.00 18.07 10.05
C ILE A 93 -14.60 19.47 9.57
N THR A 94 -13.57 19.59 8.74
CA THR A 94 -12.94 20.88 8.41
C THR A 94 -13.55 21.56 7.18
N ALA A 95 -13.93 20.79 6.16
CA ALA A 95 -14.45 21.32 4.91
C ALA A 95 -15.97 21.33 4.91
N ASN A 96 -16.58 20.17 4.67
CA ASN A 96 -18.02 19.94 4.69
C ASN A 96 -18.26 18.44 4.72
N PHE A 97 -19.28 17.99 5.45
CA PHE A 97 -19.57 16.56 5.59
C PHE A 97 -19.71 15.83 4.24
N PHE A 98 -20.51 16.35 3.31
CA PHE A 98 -20.71 15.74 2.00
C PHE A 98 -19.45 15.76 1.12
N VAL A 99 -18.66 16.84 1.16
CA VAL A 99 -17.43 16.96 0.36
C VAL A 99 -16.34 16.04 0.91
N GLY A 100 -16.20 15.98 2.23
CA GLY A 100 -15.28 15.05 2.90
C GLY A 100 -15.65 13.59 2.63
N LEU A 101 -16.94 13.24 2.67
CA LEU A 101 -17.42 11.90 2.39
C LEU A 101 -17.19 11.50 0.93
N VAL A 102 -17.61 12.33 -0.03
CA VAL A 102 -17.42 12.06 -1.46
C VAL A 102 -15.93 12.01 -1.81
N GLY A 103 -15.13 12.93 -1.26
CA GLY A 103 -13.68 12.94 -1.45
C GLY A 103 -13.01 11.69 -0.90
N MET A 104 -13.40 11.24 0.29
CA MET A 104 -12.90 10.00 0.90
C MET A 104 -13.24 8.78 0.04
N LEU A 105 -14.49 8.66 -0.43
CA LEU A 105 -14.92 7.53 -1.26
C LEU A 105 -14.18 7.49 -2.60
N ILE A 106 -14.06 8.63 -3.29
CA ILE A 106 -13.34 8.73 -4.57
C ILE A 106 -11.86 8.42 -4.37
N LEU A 107 -11.23 9.00 -3.34
CA LEU A 107 -9.80 8.78 -3.08
C LEU A 107 -9.51 7.32 -2.71
N GLN A 108 -10.40 6.70 -1.93
CA GLN A 108 -10.31 5.27 -1.59
C GLN A 108 -10.47 4.38 -2.84
N LEU A 109 -11.37 4.74 -3.76
CA LEU A 109 -11.58 4.01 -5.01
C LEU A 109 -10.36 4.11 -5.94
N ILE A 110 -9.80 5.31 -6.10
CA ILE A 110 -8.57 5.54 -6.88
C ILE A 110 -7.41 4.77 -6.27
N LEU A 111 -7.24 4.85 -4.95
CA LEU A 111 -6.20 4.12 -4.22
C LEU A 111 -6.33 2.61 -4.45
N ARG A 112 -7.56 2.07 -4.36
CA ARG A 112 -7.83 0.66 -4.60
C ARG A 112 -7.46 0.24 -6.02
N LEU A 113 -7.90 0.99 -7.03
CA LEU A 113 -7.58 0.71 -8.42
C LEU A 113 -6.07 0.72 -8.68
N PHE A 114 -5.36 1.70 -8.11
CA PHE A 114 -3.91 1.84 -8.28
C PHE A 114 -3.14 0.65 -7.67
N PHE A 115 -3.46 0.28 -6.43
CA PHE A 115 -2.79 -0.84 -5.76
C PHE A 115 -3.17 -2.21 -6.33
N GLU A 116 -4.41 -2.37 -6.80
CA GLU A 116 -4.85 -3.59 -7.49
C GLU A 116 -4.11 -3.77 -8.81
N LEU A 117 -3.92 -2.70 -9.59
CA LEU A 117 -3.10 -2.73 -10.80
C LEU A 117 -1.65 -3.10 -10.50
N ILE A 118 -1.06 -2.52 -9.47
CA ILE A 118 0.31 -2.84 -9.03
C ILE A 118 0.43 -4.31 -8.61
N MET A 119 -0.51 -4.82 -7.81
CA MET A 119 -0.50 -6.22 -7.38
C MET A 119 -0.67 -7.20 -8.54
N VAL A 120 -1.53 -6.89 -9.52
CA VAL A 120 -1.70 -7.70 -10.73
C VAL A 120 -0.40 -7.73 -11.55
N LEU A 121 0.26 -6.58 -11.74
CA LEU A 121 1.53 -6.52 -12.44
C LEU A 121 2.62 -7.36 -11.75
N PHE A 122 2.71 -7.31 -10.42
CA PHE A 122 3.64 -8.16 -9.69
C PHE A 122 3.30 -9.65 -9.81
N SER A 123 2.02 -10.01 -9.75
CA SER A 123 1.59 -11.40 -9.91
C SER A 123 1.95 -11.98 -11.28
N ILE A 124 1.90 -11.16 -12.34
CA ILE A 124 2.31 -11.56 -13.69
C ILE A 124 3.83 -11.80 -13.74
N GLN A 125 4.63 -10.91 -13.15
CA GLN A 125 6.09 -11.05 -13.11
C GLN A 125 6.52 -12.31 -12.34
N GLU A 126 5.91 -12.56 -11.19
CA GLU A 126 6.18 -13.76 -10.39
C GLU A 126 5.81 -15.04 -11.15
N ASN A 127 4.65 -15.05 -11.84
CA ASN A 127 4.21 -16.19 -12.63
C ASN A 127 5.12 -16.45 -13.85
N LEU A 128 5.68 -15.41 -14.47
CA LEU A 128 6.66 -15.55 -15.56
C LEU A 128 8.00 -16.12 -15.09
N VAL A 129 8.47 -15.71 -13.91
CA VAL A 129 9.71 -16.25 -13.32
C VAL A 129 9.54 -17.74 -12.99
N ILE A 130 8.41 -18.13 -12.39
CA ILE A 130 8.11 -19.54 -12.09
C ILE A 130 8.01 -20.37 -13.38
N PHE A 131 7.46 -19.80 -14.45
CA PHE A 131 7.36 -20.48 -15.75
C PHE A 131 8.74 -20.71 -16.37
N ASN A 132 9.64 -19.71 -16.32
CA ASN A 132 10.99 -19.83 -16.84
C ASN A 132 11.82 -20.91 -16.11
N ASP A 133 11.71 -20.95 -14.78
CA ASP A 133 12.38 -21.97 -13.94
C ASP A 133 11.87 -23.40 -14.24
N ARG A 134 10.59 -23.56 -14.61
CA ARG A 134 10.05 -24.87 -14.98
C ARG A 134 10.54 -25.35 -16.34
N ILE A 135 10.70 -24.45 -17.30
CA ILE A 135 11.22 -24.80 -18.63
C ILE A 135 12.68 -25.27 -18.53
N ASP A 136 13.51 -24.55 -17.75
CA ASP A 136 14.94 -24.88 -17.61
C ASP A 136 15.15 -26.26 -16.98
N ASN A 137 14.37 -26.60 -15.94
CA ASN A 137 14.44 -27.92 -15.31
C ASN A 137 13.96 -29.07 -16.21
N HIS A 138 13.01 -28.83 -17.13
CA HIS A 138 12.58 -29.88 -18.07
C HIS A 138 13.59 -30.13 -19.20
N LEU A 139 14.31 -29.10 -19.63
CA LEU A 139 15.38 -29.25 -20.63
C LEU A 139 16.59 -30.01 -20.07
N ASP A 140 16.89 -29.85 -18.79
CA ASP A 140 18.02 -30.52 -18.12
C ASP A 140 17.73 -31.99 -17.76
N ASP A 141 16.46 -32.41 -17.76
CA ASP A 141 16.02 -33.80 -17.58
C ASP A 141 16.05 -34.57 -18.93
N ASP A 142 15.71 -33.92 -20.06
CA ASP A 142 15.75 -34.54 -21.40
C ASP A 142 17.19 -34.81 -21.91
N ASP A 143 18.21 -34.12 -21.38
CA ASP A 143 19.63 -34.33 -21.76
C ASP A 143 20.33 -35.44 -20.95
N LYS A 144 19.63 -36.06 -19.98
CA LYS A 144 20.18 -37.13 -19.12
C LYS A 144 19.69 -38.55 -19.47
N ASP A 145 18.83 -38.70 -20.47
CA ASP A 145 18.37 -39.98 -21.05
C ASP A 145 19.03 -40.28 -22.41
#